data_AF-A0A452YP54-F1
#
_entry.id   AF-A0A452YP54-F1
#
_cell.length_a   1.000
_cell.length_b   1.000
_cell.length_c   1.000
_cell.angle_alpha   90.00
_cell.angle_beta   90.00
_cell.angle_gamma   90.00
#
_symmetry.space_group_name_H-M   'P 1'
#
loop_
_entity.id
_entity.type
_entity.pdbx_description
1 polymer ?
#
loop_
_entity_poly.entity_id
_entity_poly.type
_entity_poly.pdbx_seq_one_letter_code
_entity_poly.pdbx_strand_id
1 'polypeptide(L)'
;MDGFFCHTHIASWHTLHNIICGSAGKIDKCLEAVRDQLTCGVTIYHGGDDELLPVGCSYAVQSKIPRATVKVIDGKDHVTIVVQRQKELARELEEIWDTKR
;
A
#
# COMPACT_ATOMS: atom_id res chain seq x y z
N MET A 1 25.71 -2.28 27.61
CA MET A 1 24.81 -2.72 26.52
C MET A 1 23.53 -3.18 27.20
N ASP A 2 22.78 -2.26 27.79
CA ASP A 2 21.58 -2.54 28.61
C ASP A 2 20.61 -1.37 28.49
N GLY A 3 19.96 -1.26 27.34
CA GLY A 3 19.00 -0.18 27.11
C GLY A 3 18.12 -0.33 25.88
N PHE A 4 18.13 -1.48 25.20
CA PHE A 4 17.43 -1.61 23.92
C PHE A 4 16.01 -2.18 24.02
N PHE A 5 15.57 -2.75 25.15
CA PHE A 5 14.22 -3.30 25.28
C PHE A 5 13.67 -3.23 26.71
N CYS A 6 13.43 -2.03 27.23
CA CYS A 6 12.64 -1.84 28.46
C CYS A 6 11.25 -1.28 28.13
N HIS A 7 10.50 -1.98 27.27
CA HIS A 7 9.07 -1.73 27.15
C HIS A 7 8.36 -2.67 28.13
N THR A 8 7.51 -2.14 29.02
CA THR A 8 6.65 -3.02 29.82
C THR A 8 5.76 -3.84 28.88
N HIS A 9 5.47 -5.10 29.20
CA HIS A 9 4.57 -5.95 28.39
C HIS A 9 3.26 -5.24 28.00
N ILE A 10 2.79 -4.32 28.85
CA ILE A 10 1.62 -3.46 28.65
C ILE A 10 1.81 -2.49 27.47
N ALA A 11 2.97 -1.82 27.36
CA ALA A 11 3.24 -0.90 26.25
C ALA A 11 3.31 -1.65 24.91
N SER A 12 3.98 -2.81 24.86
CA SER A 12 4.02 -3.66 23.67
C SER A 12 2.63 -4.20 23.30
N TRP A 13 1.82 -4.56 24.30
CA TRP A 13 0.45 -5.04 24.09
C TRP A 13 -0.47 -3.95 23.52
N HIS A 14 -0.41 -2.72 24.06
CA HIS A 14 -1.19 -1.60 23.55
C HIS A 14 -0.78 -1.19 22.13
N THR A 15 0.52 -1.15 21.83
CA THR A 15 1.00 -0.92 20.45
C THR A 15 0.49 -2.01 19.51
N LEU A 16 0.58 -3.29 19.91
CA LEU A 16 0.04 -4.40 19.12
C LEU A 16 -1.47 -4.26 18.88
N HIS A 17 -2.27 -4.09 19.92
CA HIS A 17 -3.73 -4.12 19.79
C HIS A 17 -4.30 -2.86 19.13
N ASN A 18 -3.79 -1.69 19.49
CA ASN A 18 -4.37 -0.44 19.02
C ASN A 18 -3.79 -0.02 17.67
N ILE A 19 -2.49 -0.21 17.46
CA ILE A 19 -1.81 0.27 16.26
C ILE A 19 -1.77 -0.82 15.21
N ILE A 20 -1.32 -2.04 15.54
CA ILE A 20 -1.21 -3.12 14.54
C ILE A 20 -2.59 -3.69 14.23
N CYS A 21 -3.27 -4.31 15.21
CA CYS A 21 -4.56 -4.96 14.99
C CYS A 21 -5.68 -3.95 14.71
N GLY A 22 -5.74 -2.88 15.50
CA GLY A 22 -6.75 -1.83 15.37
C GLY A 22 -6.68 -1.09 14.04
N SER A 23 -5.48 -0.73 13.57
CA SER A 23 -5.34 -0.07 12.26
C SER A 23 -5.53 -1.05 11.11
N ALA A 24 -5.09 -2.31 11.26
CA ALA A 24 -5.37 -3.35 10.26
C ALA A 24 -6.88 -3.49 10.03
N GLY A 25 -7.68 -3.58 11.10
CA GLY A 25 -9.14 -3.66 10.98
C GLY A 25 -9.80 -2.42 10.33
N LYS A 26 -9.20 -1.23 10.49
CA LYS A 26 -9.66 -0.01 9.80
C LYS A 26 -9.33 -0.05 8.31
N ILE A 27 -8.10 -0.43 7.96
CA ILE A 27 -7.67 -0.59 6.56
C ILE A 27 -8.55 -1.63 5.86
N ASP A 28 -8.87 -2.72 6.56
CA ASP A 28 -9.67 -3.81 6.02
C ASP A 28 -11.06 -3.34 5.55
N LYS A 29 -11.73 -2.52 6.38
CA LYS A 29 -13.01 -1.87 6.06
C LYS A 29 -12.90 -0.84 4.94
N CYS A 30 -11.81 -0.08 4.89
CA CYS A 30 -11.57 0.86 3.78
C CYS A 30 -11.46 0.11 2.45
N LEU A 31 -10.70 -1.00 2.41
CA LEU A 31 -10.55 -1.82 1.21
C LEU A 31 -11.87 -2.51 0.81
N GLU A 32 -12.71 -2.89 1.77
CA GLU A 32 -14.06 -3.41 1.51
C GLU A 32 -14.98 -2.35 0.89
N ALA A 33 -14.94 -1.12 1.40
CA ALA A 33 -15.70 -0.02 0.81
C ALA A 33 -15.27 0.22 -0.65
N VAL A 34 -13.96 0.21 -0.92
CA VAL A 34 -13.46 0.29 -2.30
C VAL A 34 -13.96 -0.91 -3.11
N ARG A 35 -13.84 -2.14 -2.60
CA ARG A 35 -14.26 -3.37 -3.30
C ARG A 35 -15.74 -3.36 -3.66
N ASP A 36 -16.61 -3.11 -2.69
CA ASP A 36 -18.04 -3.43 -2.80
C ASP A 36 -18.91 -2.23 -3.16
N GLN A 37 -18.48 -1.01 -2.82
CA GLN A 37 -19.32 0.19 -2.94
C GLN A 37 -18.91 1.09 -4.09
N LEU A 38 -17.65 1.02 -4.55
CA LEU A 38 -17.13 1.86 -5.62
C LEU A 38 -16.99 1.09 -6.93
N THR A 39 -17.33 1.73 -8.04
CA THR A 39 -17.18 1.19 -9.40
C THR A 39 -15.92 1.70 -10.11
N CYS A 40 -15.03 2.40 -9.40
CA CYS A 40 -13.82 2.96 -10.00
C CYS A 40 -12.76 1.88 -10.30
N GLY A 41 -12.05 2.02 -11.42
CA GLY A 41 -10.79 1.32 -11.63
C GLY A 41 -9.77 1.65 -10.54
N VAL A 42 -8.96 0.66 -10.16
CA VAL A 42 -7.95 0.76 -9.11
C VAL A 42 -6.61 0.36 -9.71
N THR A 43 -5.60 1.23 -9.60
CA THR A 43 -4.22 0.92 -10.03
C THR A 43 -3.30 1.07 -8.83
N ILE A 44 -2.44 0.08 -8.61
CA ILE A 44 -1.46 0.03 -7.53
C ILE A 44 -0.07 0.03 -8.15
N TYR A 45 0.74 1.04 -7.82
CA TYR A 45 2.14 1.11 -8.23
C TYR A 45 3.02 0.61 -7.08
N HIS A 46 3.98 -0.26 -7.39
CA HIS A 46 4.90 -0.81 -6.39
C HIS A 46 6.31 -0.91 -6.97
N GLY A 47 7.33 -0.58 -6.18
CA GLY A 47 8.72 -0.65 -6.61
C GLY A 47 9.23 -2.09 -6.54
N GLY A 48 9.87 -2.59 -7.59
CA GLY A 48 10.43 -3.95 -7.60
C GLY A 48 11.51 -4.18 -6.53
N ASP A 49 12.21 -3.11 -6.15
CA ASP A 49 13.30 -3.11 -5.16
C ASP A 49 12.87 -2.43 -3.84
N ASP A 50 11.56 -2.41 -3.53
CA ASP A 50 11.05 -1.87 -2.26
C ASP A 50 11.48 -2.75 -1.08
N GLU A 51 12.44 -2.24 -0.28
CA GLU A 51 12.92 -2.92 0.93
C GLU A 51 12.06 -2.65 2.18
N LEU A 52 11.14 -1.68 2.12
CA LEU A 52 10.25 -1.32 3.23
C LEU A 52 9.00 -2.18 3.25
N LEU A 53 8.43 -2.45 2.08
CA LEU A 53 7.22 -3.25 1.92
C LEU A 53 7.42 -4.33 0.86
N PRO A 54 7.16 -5.62 1.19
CA PRO A 54 7.19 -6.67 0.18
C PRO A 54 6.14 -6.45 -0.92
N VAL A 55 6.50 -6.74 -2.18
CA VAL A 55 5.55 -6.68 -3.32
C VAL A 55 4.29 -7.53 -3.11
N GLY A 56 4.39 -8.60 -2.30
CA GLY A 56 3.27 -9.42 -1.89
C GLY A 56 2.13 -8.63 -1.23
N CYS A 57 2.42 -7.50 -0.56
CA CYS A 57 1.40 -6.63 0.01
C CYS A 57 0.48 -6.03 -1.06
N SER A 58 1.03 -5.61 -2.21
CA SER A 58 0.25 -5.09 -3.34
C SER A 58 -0.65 -6.17 -3.94
N TYR A 59 -0.13 -7.40 -4.07
CA TYR A 59 -0.92 -8.54 -4.54
C TYR A 59 -1.98 -8.97 -3.54
N ALA A 60 -1.75 -8.84 -2.24
CA ALA A 60 -2.77 -9.08 -1.22
C ALA A 60 -3.93 -8.07 -1.35
N VAL A 61 -3.63 -6.80 -1.64
CA VAL A 61 -4.66 -5.80 -1.95
C VAL A 61 -5.42 -6.16 -3.22
N GLN A 62 -4.73 -6.59 -4.28
CA GLN A 62 -5.39 -7.07 -5.51
C GLN A 62 -6.28 -8.29 -5.27
N SER A 63 -5.83 -9.26 -4.46
CA SER A 63 -6.65 -10.41 -4.08
C SER A 63 -7.91 -9.98 -3.35
N LYS A 64 -7.87 -8.89 -2.56
CA LYS A 64 -9.04 -8.34 -1.89
C LYS A 64 -9.91 -7.51 -2.83
N ILE A 65 -9.33 -6.78 -3.79
CA ILE A 65 -10.03 -5.95 -4.78
C ILE A 65 -9.71 -6.51 -6.18
N PRO A 66 -10.46 -7.50 -6.70
CA PRO A 66 -10.08 -8.24 -7.91
C PRO A 66 -9.94 -7.38 -9.18
N ARG A 67 -10.59 -6.21 -9.21
CA ARG A 67 -10.48 -5.24 -10.32
C ARG A 67 -9.26 -4.33 -10.23
N ALA A 68 -8.44 -4.47 -9.19
CA ALA A 68 -7.21 -3.71 -9.07
C ALA A 68 -6.14 -4.24 -10.03
N THR A 69 -5.40 -3.33 -10.65
CA THR A 69 -4.24 -3.65 -11.48
C THR A 69 -2.98 -3.30 -10.71
N VAL A 70 -2.10 -4.27 -10.49
CA VAL A 70 -0.78 -4.04 -9.87
C VAL A 70 0.24 -3.82 -10.97
N LYS A 71 0.97 -2.70 -10.88
CA LYS A 71 2.11 -2.35 -11.74
C LYS A 71 3.38 -2.36 -10.88
N VAL A 72 4.19 -3.39 -11.07
CA VAL A 72 5.52 -3.45 -10.46
C VAL A 72 6.51 -2.72 -11.36
N ILE A 73 7.30 -1.83 -10.78
CA ILE A 73 8.24 -0.98 -11.50
C ILE A 73 9.65 -1.40 -11.12
N ASP A 74 10.29 -2.13 -12.03
CA ASP A 74 11.63 -2.68 -11.82
C ASP A 74 12.67 -1.57 -11.56
N GLY A 75 13.62 -1.83 -10.67
CA GLY A 75 14.68 -0.87 -10.36
C GLY A 75 14.21 0.34 -9.54
N LYS A 76 13.01 0.29 -8.95
CA LYS A 76 12.45 1.34 -8.11
C LYS A 76 12.12 0.81 -6.72
N ASP A 77 12.32 1.67 -5.72
CA ASP A 77 12.00 1.46 -4.32
C ASP A 77 10.73 2.23 -3.91
N HIS A 78 10.41 2.19 -2.61
CA HIS A 78 9.23 2.85 -2.02
C HIS A 78 9.09 4.35 -2.37
N VAL A 79 10.20 5.04 -2.55
CA VAL A 79 10.27 6.49 -2.83
C VAL A 79 10.44 6.74 -4.32
N THR A 80 11.31 5.99 -4.99
CA THR A 80 11.67 6.23 -6.39
C THR A 80 10.63 5.74 -7.40
N ILE A 81 9.57 5.06 -6.95
CA ILE A 81 8.34 4.90 -7.74
C ILE A 81 7.75 6.26 -8.17
N VAL A 82 7.96 7.31 -7.37
CA VAL A 82 7.53 8.69 -7.65
C VAL A 82 8.73 9.60 -7.93
N VAL A 83 9.70 9.65 -7.02
CA VAL A 83 10.85 10.57 -7.11
C VAL A 83 11.72 10.17 -8.29
N GLN A 84 12.06 11.14 -9.15
CA GLN A 84 12.75 10.96 -10.44
C GLN A 84 11.92 10.32 -11.56
N ARG A 85 10.66 9.93 -11.29
CA ARG A 85 9.71 9.41 -12.27
C ARG A 85 8.48 10.29 -12.48
N GLN A 86 8.49 11.53 -12.00
CA GLN A 86 7.30 12.38 -11.93
C GLN A 86 6.64 12.59 -13.30
N LYS A 87 7.43 12.79 -14.37
CA LYS A 87 6.89 12.98 -15.72
C LYS A 87 6.24 11.72 -16.29
N GLU A 88 6.85 10.56 -16.07
CA GLU A 88 6.31 9.27 -16.50
C GLU A 88 5.03 8.95 -15.73
N LEU A 89 5.08 9.07 -14.40
CA LEU A 89 3.93 8.85 -13.54
C LEU A 89 2.78 9.81 -13.87
N ALA A 90 3.06 11.08 -14.15
CA ALA A 90 2.04 12.04 -14.57
C ALA A 90 1.34 11.59 -15.86
N ARG A 91 2.10 11.15 -16.88
CA ARG A 91 1.53 10.63 -18.12
C ARG A 91 0.67 9.37 -17.87
N GLU A 92 1.14 8.44 -17.04
CA GLU A 92 0.38 7.24 -16.68
C GLU A 92 -0.93 7.59 -15.95
N LEU A 93 -0.93 8.65 -15.11
CA LEU A 93 -2.13 9.16 -14.45
C LEU A 93 -3.08 9.82 -15.45
N GLU A 94 -2.58 10.60 -16.40
CA GLU A 94 -3.37 11.20 -17.49
C GLU A 94 -4.08 10.11 -18.31
N GLU A 95 -3.36 9.05 -18.70
CA GLU A 95 -3.93 7.90 -19.41
C GLU A 95 -5.06 7.23 -18.62
N ILE A 96 -4.86 7.02 -17.31
CA ILE A 96 -5.92 6.48 -16.43
C ILE A 96 -7.14 7.40 -16.41
N TRP A 97 -6.95 8.71 -16.38
CA TRP A 97 -8.03 9.68 -16.39
C TRP A 97 -8.78 9.72 -17.72
N ASP A 98 -8.08 9.62 -18.84
CA ASP A 98 -8.68 9.65 -20.18
C ASP A 98 -9.53 8.40 -20.46
N THR A 99 -9.17 7.23 -19.92
CA THR A 99 -10.01 6.02 -20.03
C THR A 99 -11.37 6.12 -19.33
N LYS A 100 -11.61 7.18 -18.54
CA LYS A 100 -12.86 7.44 -17.81
C LYS A 100 -13.77 8.44 -18.54
N ARG A 101 -13.33 9.05 -19.64
CA ARG A 101 -14.12 9.96 -20.46
C ARG A 101 -14.92 9.20 -21.50
#